data_AF-A0A6B3HW31-F1
#
_entry.id   AF-A0A6B3HW31-F1
#
_cell.length_a   1.000
_cell.length_b   1.000
_cell.length_c   1.000
_cell.angle_alpha   90.00
_cell.angle_beta   90.00
_cell.angle_gamma   90.00
#
_symmetry.space_group_name_H-M   'P 1'
#
loop_
_entity.id
_entity.type
_entity.pdbx_description
1 polymer ?
#
loop_
_entity_poly.entity_id
_entity_poly.type
_entity_poly.pdbx_seq_one_letter_code
_entity_poly.pdbx_strand_id
1 'polypeptide(L)' 'MAQRVVVTLSDDIDGGTAAETVTFALDGKTYEIDLNPANAKKLRKALAPYMAAGRKQTNASKHGRTPASYHHTSLAPDP' A
#
# COMPACT_ATOMS: atom_id res chain seq x y z
N MET A 1 -32.29 -19.35 6.96
CA MET A 1 -31.27 -18.53 7.65
C MET A 1 -30.30 -18.00 6.61
N ALA A 2 -29.95 -16.71 6.63
CA ALA A 2 -29.07 -16.09 5.65
C ALA A 2 -28.00 -15.23 6.36
N GLN A 3 -26.77 -15.27 5.86
CA GLN A 3 -25.62 -14.55 6.42
C GLN A 3 -25.08 -13.54 5.40
N ARG A 4 -24.75 -12.32 5.86
CA ARG A 4 -24.06 -11.30 5.06
C ARG A 4 -22.66 -11.08 5.61
N VAL A 5 -21.66 -11.19 4.76
CA VAL A 5 -20.26 -10.83 5.05
C VAL A 5 -19.96 -9.49 4.40
N VAL A 6 -19.34 -8.58 5.13
CA VAL A 6 -18.88 -7.27 4.62
C VAL A 6 -17.37 -7.20 4.82
N VAL A 7 -16.64 -6.94 3.74
CA VAL A 7 -15.19 -6.76 3.76
C VAL A 7 -14.90 -5.27 3.62
N THR A 8 -14.11 -4.72 4.54
CA THR A 8 -13.72 -3.30 4.55
C THR A 8 -12.22 -3.17 4.76
N LEU A 9 -11.61 -2.19 4.10
CA LEU A 9 -10.25 -1.77 4.40
C LEU A 9 -10.28 -0.92 5.69
N SER A 10 -9.46 -1.31 6.67
CA SER A 10 -9.37 -0.63 7.97
C SER A 10 -8.16 0.28 8.01
N ASP A 11 -8.27 1.43 8.66
CA ASP A 11 -7.14 2.29 9.01
C ASP A 11 -6.35 1.64 10.15
N ASP A 12 -5.05 1.47 9.97
CA ASP A 12 -4.16 0.77 10.92
C ASP A 12 -3.86 1.60 12.20
N ILE A 13 -4.19 2.89 12.22
CA ILE A 13 -3.95 3.78 13.36
C ILE A 13 -5.18 3.90 14.25
N ASP A 14 -6.36 4.09 13.66
CA ASP A 14 -7.59 4.34 14.41
C ASP A 14 -8.69 3.28 14.25
N GLY A 15 -8.49 2.28 13.39
CA GLY A 15 -9.46 1.20 13.14
C GLY A 15 -10.68 1.64 12.33
N GLY A 16 -10.71 2.87 11.82
CA GLY A 16 -11.76 3.41 10.96
C GLY A 16 -11.67 2.87 9.53
N THR A 17 -12.43 3.45 8.60
CA THR A 17 -12.31 3.08 7.17
C THR A 17 -11.07 3.70 6.55
N ALA A 18 -10.20 2.87 5.99
CA ALA A 18 -9.06 3.33 5.19
C ALA A 18 -9.47 3.65 3.75
N ALA A 19 -8.71 4.55 3.12
CA ALA A 19 -8.89 4.98 1.74
C ALA A 19 -7.73 4.56 0.83
N GLU A 20 -6.52 4.43 1.37
CA GLU A 20 -5.33 4.09 0.60
C GLU A 20 -4.28 3.37 1.44
N THR A 21 -3.51 2.49 0.80
CA THR A 21 -2.28 1.92 1.35
C THR A 21 -1.10 2.82 1.00
N VAL A 22 -0.31 3.23 1.98
CA VAL A 22 0.86 4.09 1.78
C VAL A 22 2.14 3.31 2.04
N THR A 23 3.02 3.21 1.04
CA THR A 23 4.36 2.67 1.21
C THR A 23 5.33 3.74 1.70
N PHE A 24 6.11 3.45 2.73
CA PHE A 24 7.18 4.33 3.22
C PHE A 24 8.40 3.51 3.66
N ALA A 25 9.52 4.18 3.92
CA ALA A 25 10.75 3.50 4.33
C ALA A 25 11.50 4.29 5.40
N LEU A 26 12.16 3.55 6.30
CA LEU A 26 13.05 4.08 7.33
C LEU A 26 14.19 3.08 7.55
N ASP A 27 15.43 3.57 7.62
CA ASP A 27 16.64 2.75 7.82
C ASP A 27 16.76 1.56 6.85
N GLY A 28 16.39 1.78 5.58
CA GLY A 28 16.44 0.77 4.52
C GLY A 28 15.33 -0.28 4.58
N LYS A 29 14.46 -0.26 5.59
CA LYS A 29 13.29 -1.14 5.69
C LYS A 29 12.07 -0.47 5.06
N THR A 30 11.33 -1.21 4.25
CA THR A 30 10.09 -0.76 3.60
C THR A 30 8.89 -1.25 4.40
N TYR A 31 7.91 -0.37 4.58
CA TYR A 31 6.67 -0.64 5.29
C TYR A 31 5.48 -0.20 4.43
N GLU A 32 4.33 -0.81 4.68
CA GLU A 32 3.04 -0.44 4.13
C GLU A 32 2.07 -0.20 5.29
N ILE A 33 1.13 0.72 5.11
CA ILE A 33 0.13 1.06 6.11
C ILE A 33 -1.16 1.52 5.43
N ASP A 34 -2.30 0.99 5.86
CA ASP A 34 -3.62 1.37 5.38
C ASP A 34 -4.14 2.56 6.18
N LEU A 35 -4.46 3.66 5.49
CA LEU A 35 -4.78 4.93 6.11
C LEU A 35 -6.02 5.59 5.50
N ASN A 36 -6.78 6.27 6.35
CA ASN A 36 -7.78 7.25 5.95
C ASN A 36 -7.09 8.54 5.43
N PRO A 37 -7.82 9.41 4.71
CA PRO A 37 -7.22 10.58 4.06
C PRO A 37 -6.54 11.54 5.04
N ALA A 38 -7.05 11.66 6.27
CA ALA A 38 -6.47 12.54 7.28
C ALA A 38 -5.12 12.00 7.78
N ASN A 39 -5.05 10.70 8.10
CA ASN A 39 -3.83 10.07 8.58
C ASN A 39 -2.77 9.97 7.48
N ALA A 40 -3.16 9.66 6.24
CA ALA A 40 -2.25 9.68 5.10
C ALA A 40 -1.65 11.07 4.87
N LYS A 41 -2.44 12.14 5.01
CA LYS A 41 -1.95 13.52 4.96
C LYS A 41 -1.00 13.85 6.11
N LYS A 42 -1.27 13.38 7.33
CA LYS A 42 -0.37 13.56 8.49
C LYS A 42 0.99 12.92 8.23
N LEU A 43 1.03 11.67 7.74
CA LEU A 43 2.27 10.97 7.40
C LEU A 43 3.11 11.75 6.37
N ARG A 44 2.49 12.15 5.25
CA ARG A 44 3.17 12.93 4.20
C ARG A 44 3.71 14.26 4.72
N LYS A 45 2.94 14.95 5.58
CA LYS A 45 3.36 16.21 6.20
C LYS A 45 4.54 16.02 7.16
N ALA A 46 4.54 14.93 7.95
CA ALA A 46 5.66 14.63 8.85
C ALA A 46 6.96 14.35 8.10
N LEU A 47 6.88 13.72 6.92
CA LEU A 47 8.05 13.40 6.09
C LEU A 47 8.53 14.58 5.22
N ALA A 48 7.66 15.55 4.93
CA ALA A 48 7.94 16.68 4.04
C ALA A 48 9.27 17.43 4.31
N PRO A 49 9.64 17.83 5.55
CA PRO A 49 10.90 18.53 5.77
C PRO A 49 12.13 17.68 5.43
N TYR A 50 12.08 16.37 5.70
CA TYR A 50 13.17 15.45 5.38
C TYR A 50 13.27 15.20 3.88
N MET A 51 12.14 15.11 3.18
CA MET A 51 12.12 14.98 1.72
C MET A 51 12.63 16.25 1.03
N ALA A 52 12.36 17.43 1.59
CA ALA A 52 12.82 18.70 1.04
C ALA A 52 14.33 18.90 1.20
N ALA A 53 14.91 18.47 2.33
CA ALA A 53 16.35 18.52 2.56
C ALA A 53 17.12 17.34 1.94
N GLY A 54 16.43 16.22 1.74
CA GLY A 54 16.99 15.00 1.19
C GLY A 54 17.12 15.01 -0.33
N ARG A 55 17.69 13.92 -0.87
CA ARG A 55 17.75 13.67 -2.31
C ARG A 55 17.00 12.39 -2.66
N LYS A 56 16.35 12.39 -3.82
CA LYS A 56 15.75 11.17 -4.37
C LYS A 56 16.88 10.20 -4.73
N GLN A 57 16.90 9.03 -4.08
CA GLN A 57 17.76 7.94 -4.51
C GLN A 57 17.04 7.13 -5.58
N THR A 58 17.62 7.03 -6.78
CA THR A 58 17.12 6.14 -7.81
C THR A 58 17.51 4.71 -7.42
N ASN A 59 16.54 3.86 -7.09
CA ASN A 59 16.79 2.43 -6.93
C ASN A 59 17.07 1.82 -8.30
N ALA A 60 18.34 1.86 -8.73
CA ALA A 60 18.80 1.26 -9.99
C ALA A 60 18.53 -0.26 -10.05
N SER A 61 18.29 -0.91 -8.91
CA SER A 61 18.15 -2.37 -8.81
C SER A 61 16.78 -2.95 -9.18
N LYS A 62 15.75 -2.14 -9.50
CA LYS A 62 14.40 -2.66 -9.85
C LYS A 62 14.08 -2.74 -11.35
N HIS A 63 14.93 -2.21 -12.23
CA HIS A 63 14.69 -2.27 -13.69
C HIS A 63 15.10 -3.60 -14.36
N GLY A 64 15.43 -4.64 -13.58
CA GLY A 64 15.93 -5.93 -14.08
C GLY A 64 14.97 -7.12 -13.99
N ARG A 65 13.69 -6.93 -13.63
CA ARG A 65 12.71 -8.04 -13.62
C ARG A 65 11.51 -7.67 -14.46
N THR A 66 11.52 -8.13 -15.71
CA THR A 66 10.30 -8.33 -16.49
C THR A 66 9.29 -9.08 -15.60
N PRO A 67 8.08 -8.54 -15.39
CA PRO A 67 7.05 -9.30 -14.70
C PRO A 67 6.76 -10.53 -15.56
N ALA A 68 6.96 -11.73 -15.00
CA ALA A 68 6.45 -12.94 -15.60
C ALA A 68 4.94 -12.77 -15.73
N SER A 69 4.44 -12.77 -16.95
CA SER A 69 3.01 -12.71 -17.24
C SER A 69 2.32 -13.91 -16.59
N TYR A 70 1.59 -13.65 -15.50
CA TYR A 70 0.67 -14.63 -14.97
C TYR A 70 -0.48 -14.78 -15.98
N HIS A 71 -0.53 -15.92 -16.67
CA HIS A 71 -1.74 -16.31 -17.39
C HIS A 71 -2.81 -16.65 -16.36
N HIS A 72 -3.79 -15.76 -16.22
CA HIS A 72 -5.02 -16.07 -15.49
C HIS A 72 -5.81 -17.06 -16.35
N THR A 73 -5.64 -18.36 -16.09
CA THR A 73 -6.54 -19.37 -16.62
C THR A 73 -7.85 -19.25 -15.84
N SER A 74 -8.90 -18.81 -16.52
CA SER A 74 -10.26 -18.92 -16.00
C SER A 74 -10.64 -20.39 -15.91
N LEU A 75 -10.54 -20.97 -14.71
CA LEU A 75 -11.24 -22.22 -14.41
C LEU A 75 -12.73 -21.87 -14.36
N ALA A 76 -13.49 -22.35 -15.34
CA ALA A 76 -14.94 -22.41 -15.20
C ALA A 76 -15.26 -23.30 -13.98
N PRO A 77 -16.25 -22.96 -13.14
CA PRO A 77 -16.72 -23.88 -12.13
C PRO A 77 -17.29 -25.12 -12.84
N ASP A 78 -16.73 -26.29 -12.56
CA ASP A 78 -17.25 -27.57 -13.03
C ASP A 78 -18.73 -27.75 -12.58
N PRO A 79 -19.57 -28.44 -13.38
CA PRO A 79 -21.00 -28.61 -13.14
C PRO A 79 -21.34 -29.47 -11.92
#